data_AF-A0A392W551-F1
#
_entry.id   AF-A0A392W551-F1
#
_cell.length_a   1.000
_cell.length_b   1.000
_cell.length_c   1.000
_cell.angle_alpha   90.00
_cell.angle_beta   90.00
_cell.angle_gamma   90.00
#
_symmetry.space_group_name_H-M   'P 1'
#
loop_
_entity.id
_entity.type
_entity.pdbx_description
1 polymer ?
#
loop_
_entity_poly.entity_id
_entity_poly.type
_entity_poly.pdbx_seq_one_letter_code
_entity_poly.pdbx_strand_id
1 'polypeptide(L)' 'MTSPASPTDGANKWTIFVDGACNATGAGAGIILENENGILIEVSLALSFP' A
#
# COMPACT_ATOMS: atom_id res chain seq x y z
N MET A 1 -11.35 -29.74 18.29
CA MET A 1 -9.90 -29.46 18.26
C MET A 1 -9.70 -28.21 17.42
N THR A 2 -9.65 -27.03 18.03
CA THR A 2 -9.29 -25.78 17.34
C THR A 2 -7.77 -25.67 17.33
N SER A 3 -7.17 -25.66 16.14
CA SER A 3 -5.72 -25.39 15.99
C SER A 3 -5.42 -24.01 16.58
N PRO A 4 -4.35 -23.83 17.36
CA PRO A 4 -3.91 -22.50 17.73
C PRO A 4 -3.51 -21.77 16.44
N ALA A 5 -4.09 -20.60 16.19
CA ALA A 5 -3.62 -19.73 15.13
C ALA A 5 -2.18 -19.35 15.46
N SER A 6 -1.23 -19.79 14.64
CA SER A 6 0.14 -19.27 14.71
C SER A 6 0.08 -17.76 14.54
N PRO A 7 0.69 -16.95 15.43
CA PRO A 7 0.78 -15.53 15.17
C PRO A 7 1.66 -15.36 13.94
N THR A 8 1.04 -15.10 12.79
CA THR A 8 1.74 -14.65 11.60
C THR A 8 2.16 -13.20 11.86
N ASP A 9 3.12 -13.02 12.77
CA ASP A 9 3.49 -11.74 13.37
C ASP A 9 3.80 -10.70 12.29
N GLY A 10 4.53 -11.13 11.25
CA GLY A 10 4.89 -10.29 10.11
C GLY A 10 3.80 -10.08 9.04
N ALA A 11 2.72 -10.87 9.01
CA ALA A 11 1.66 -10.70 8.00
C ALA A 11 0.60 -9.66 8.40
N ASN A 12 0.49 -9.36 9.70
CA ASN A 12 -0.53 -8.44 10.22
C ASN A 12 -0.04 -6.99 10.29
N LYS A 13 1.28 -6.79 10.25
CA LYS A 13 1.90 -5.47 10.25
C LYS A 13 2.21 -5.05 8.81
N TRP A 14 1.67 -3.89 8.42
CA TRP A 14 1.86 -3.30 7.10
C TRP A 14 2.44 -1.90 7.24
N THR A 15 3.39 -1.58 6.37
CA THR A 15 3.94 -0.23 6.18
C THR A 15 3.38 0.34 4.89
N ILE A 16 2.86 1.56 4.95
CA ILE A 16 2.34 2.27 3.79
C ILE A 16 3.35 3.32 3.33
N PHE A 17 3.73 3.28 2.06
CA PHE A 17 4.50 4.31 1.38
C PHE A 17 3.57 5.03 0.41
N VAL A 18 3.58 6.35 0.44
CA VAL A 18 2.77 7.19 -0.44
C VAL A 18 3.67 8.24 -1.05
N ASP A 19 3.67 8.32 -2.37
CA ASP A 19 4.31 9.40 -3.12
C ASP A 19 3.33 10.00 -4.11
N GLY A 20 3.40 11.31 -4.30
CA GLY A 20 2.44 12.04 -5.10
C GLY A 20 3.05 13.22 -5.82
N ALA A 21 2.54 13.49 -7.02
CA ALA A 21 2.96 14.61 -7.83
C ALA A 21 1.73 15.30 -8.44
N CYS A 22 1.83 16.61 -8.63
CA CYS A 22 0.81 17.40 -9.31
C CYS A 22 1.44 18.42 -10.25
N ASN A 23 0.67 18.85 -11.24
CA ASN A 23 0.98 19.95 -12.12
C ASN A 23 -0.31 20.71 -12.49
N ALA A 24 -0.22 21.67 -13.41
CA ALA A 24 -1.37 22.49 -13.80
C ALA A 24 -2.51 21.72 -14.49
N THR A 25 -2.26 20.52 -15.00
CA THR A 25 -3.20 19.73 -15.81
C THR A 25 -3.75 18.50 -15.09
N GLY A 26 -3.18 18.14 -13.94
CA GLY A 26 -3.59 16.97 -13.19
C GLY A 26 -2.70 16.65 -12.00
N ALA A 27 -3.04 15.55 -11.35
CA ALA A 27 -2.31 15.01 -10.22
C ALA A 27 -2.30 13.48 -10.26
N GLY A 28 -1.36 12.88 -9.55
CA GLY A 28 -1.31 11.46 -9.32
C GLY A 28 -0.65 11.11 -8.00
N ALA A 29 -0.93 9.90 -7.53
CA ALA A 29 -0.30 9.33 -6.36
C ALA A 29 -0.09 7.82 -6.54
N GLY A 30 1.05 7.33 -6.06
CA GLY A 30 1.35 5.92 -5.89
C GLY A 30 1.28 5.54 -4.41
N ILE A 31 0.75 4.35 -4.14
CA ILE A 31 0.68 3.75 -2.81
C ILE A 31 1.34 2.37 -2.89
N ILE A 32 2.27 2.09 -1.98
CA ILE A 32 2.84 0.77 -1.76
C ILE A 32 2.51 0.32 -0.34
N LEU A 33 1.98 -0.89 -0.19
CA LEU A 33 1.85 -1.58 1.09
C LEU A 33 2.88 -2.70 1.14
N GLU A 34 3.74 -2.68 2.15
CA GLU A 34 4.75 -3.69 2.41
C GLU A 34 4.52 -4.32 3.78
N ASN A 35 4.47 -5.65 3.88
CA ASN A 35 4.51 -6.33 5.18
C ASN A 35 5.90 -6.89 5.48
N GLU A 36 6.11 -7.35 6.71
CA GLU A 36 7.42 -7.85 7.15
C GLU A 36 7.82 -9.18 6.51
N ASN A 37 6.89 -9.83 5.80
CA ASN A 37 7.17 -11.01 4.99
C ASN A 37 7.61 -10.65 3.56
N GLY A 38 7.73 -9.36 3.23
CA GLY A 38 8.10 -8.85 1.90
C GLY A 38 6.97 -8.91 0.87
N ILE A 39 5.70 -9.07 1.29
CA ILE A 39 4.55 -8.96 0.38
C ILE A 39 4.33 -7.49 0.02
N LEU A 40 4.24 -7.22 -1.27
CA LEU A 40 4.01 -5.89 -1.83
C LEU A 40 2.65 -5.80 -2.53
N ILE A 41 1.91 -4.72 -2.26
CA ILE A 41 0.71 -4.33 -3.00
C ILE A 41 0.91 -2.90 -3.49
N GLU A 42 0.76 -2.66 -4.78
CA GLU A 42 0.91 -1.35 -5.40
C GLU A 42 -0.40 -0.88 -6.02
N VAL A 43 -0.76 0.39 -5.78
CA VAL A 43 -1.93 1.04 -6.37
C VAL A 43 -1.56 2.46 -6.81
N SER A 44 -1.99 2.84 -8.01
CA SER A 44 -1.81 4.20 -8.53
C SER A 44 -3.16 4.87 -8.79
N LEU A 45 -3.22 6.17 -8.53
CA LEU A 45 -4.35 7.03 -8.85
C LEU A 45 -3.90 8.17 -9.75
N ALA A 46 -4.70 8.52 -10.76
CA ALA A 46 -4.48 9.66 -11.64
C ALA A 46 -5.76 10.48 -11.79
N LEU A 47 -5.64 11.80 -11.66
CA LEU A 47 -6.72 12.77 -11.82
C LEU A 47 -6.34 13.81 -12.87
N SER A 48 -7.29 14.14 -13.74
CA SER A 48 -7.18 15.26 -14.68
C SER A 48 -7.92 16.47 -14.15
N PHE A 49 -7.39 17.67 -14.41
CA PHE A 49 -8.06 18.93 -14.09
C PHE A 49 -8.86 19.46 -15.30
N PRO A 50 -9.96 20.21 -15.07
CA PRO A 50 -10.75 20.84 -16.13
C PRO A 50 -9.97 21.86 -16.96
#